data_AF-A0A6A8GEC1-F1
#
_entry.id   AF-A0A6A8GEC1-F1
#
_cell.length_a   1.000
_cell.length_b   1.000
_cell.length_c   1.000
_cell.angle_alpha   90.00
_cell.angle_beta   90.00
_cell.angle_gamma   90.00
#
_symmetry.space_group_name_H-M   'P 1'
#
loop_
_entity.id
_entity.type
_entity.pdbx_description
1 polymer ?
#
loop_
_entity_poly.entity_id
_entity_poly.type
_entity_poly.pdbx_seq_one_letter_code
_entity_poly.pdbx_strand_id
1 'polypeptide(L)'
;MDDYDETESRSSTGDSDEGDSSSLADVVEGPTLDTTTFDVSHDDTDAYDDASTSDATTDASLSDLANSLRERRPRGGESEVAGDRTTRDWNFVHDINSTERESSGTVDVDSGAGAVLDQVEDETTLLVGPGGPVDDRLCERLMSPESTVTNHHQLVISVDVPPAEQRDTLQRLRSGAVHSQALVDAQSYSVSGDVAEYEGVEVMNVASPRDLRRIGILTTKVLSKWNDAGVPISICFHSLSNLLDAVGDTQRVFRFLHILHGRIRAAGGRAHFHLDPTRHDEQTVRTFYSLFDAVVEFDADGSVTLV
;
A
#
# COMPACT_ATOMS: atom_id res chain seq x y z
N MET A 1 4.26 47.94 61.47
CA MET A 1 4.36 46.73 60.63
C MET A 1 3.73 47.15 59.33
N ASP A 2 4.59 47.65 58.47
CA ASP A 2 4.35 48.83 57.65
C ASP A 2 4.11 48.42 56.20
N ASP A 3 3.00 48.90 55.63
CA ASP A 3 2.75 48.95 54.20
C ASP A 3 3.78 49.91 53.56
N TYR A 4 4.60 49.39 52.65
CA TYR A 4 5.47 50.19 51.80
C TYR A 4 4.95 50.21 50.37
N ASP A 5 4.57 51.42 50.01
CA ASP A 5 4.13 51.95 48.72
C ASP A 5 5.24 51.90 47.67
N GLU A 6 4.80 51.76 46.42
CA GLU A 6 5.61 51.79 45.21
C GLU A 6 6.28 53.17 45.02
N THR A 7 7.41 53.22 44.32
CA THR A 7 7.66 54.15 43.19
C THR A 7 9.11 54.05 42.72
N GLU A 8 9.31 53.35 41.60
CA GLU A 8 10.55 53.45 40.85
C GLU A 8 10.67 54.80 40.12
N SER A 9 11.93 55.20 40.00
CA SER A 9 12.40 56.53 39.67
C SER A 9 12.54 56.79 38.17
N ARG A 10 12.59 58.09 37.87
CA ARG A 10 12.63 58.78 36.57
C ARG A 10 13.98 58.74 35.83
N SER A 11 13.91 59.23 34.57
CA SER A 11 14.93 59.79 33.66
C SER A 11 15.61 58.81 32.70
N SER A 12 15.78 59.07 31.40
CA SER A 12 16.03 60.31 30.66
C SER A 12 15.25 60.33 29.32
N THR A 13 14.49 61.37 28.96
CA THR A 13 14.87 62.57 28.19
C THR A 13 15.96 62.39 27.13
N GLY A 14 15.51 62.36 25.87
CA GLY A 14 16.28 62.49 24.63
C GLY A 14 15.33 62.92 23.50
N ASP A 15 15.04 64.21 23.47
CA ASP A 15 14.58 65.07 22.36
C ASP A 15 15.53 64.96 21.13
N SER A 16 15.24 65.20 19.85
CA SER A 16 14.09 65.67 19.03
C SER A 16 14.41 65.37 17.55
N ASP A 17 13.48 65.74 16.67
CA ASP A 17 13.48 65.88 15.19
C ASP A 17 12.69 64.77 14.47
N GLU A 18 11.37 64.92 14.30
CA GLU A 18 10.67 65.82 13.34
C GLU A 18 11.02 65.46 11.88
N GLY A 19 10.18 64.70 11.18
CA GLY A 19 9.15 65.23 10.28
C GLY A 19 9.54 64.80 8.84
N ASP A 20 8.69 64.54 7.87
CA ASP A 20 7.26 64.71 7.75
C ASP A 20 6.76 63.81 6.59
N SER A 21 5.46 63.62 6.58
CA SER A 21 4.62 62.94 5.61
C SER A 21 4.76 63.47 4.17
N SER A 22 4.58 62.61 3.15
CA SER A 22 3.51 62.74 2.14
C SER A 22 3.79 62.07 0.78
N SER A 23 2.68 61.59 0.18
CA SER A 23 2.35 61.40 -1.25
C SER A 23 3.04 60.28 -2.02
N LEU A 24 2.36 59.23 -2.53
CA LEU A 24 1.28 59.14 -3.55
C LEU A 24 1.64 59.73 -4.93
N ALA A 25 1.43 58.86 -5.94
CA ALA A 25 1.46 59.03 -7.41
C ALA A 25 2.88 59.14 -8.02
N ASP A 26 3.24 58.54 -9.15
CA ASP A 26 2.44 58.14 -10.32
C ASP A 26 3.30 57.26 -11.27
N VAL A 27 2.65 56.67 -12.28
CA VAL A 27 3.18 56.14 -13.56
C VAL A 27 3.73 54.71 -13.61
N VAL A 28 2.83 53.77 -13.91
CA VAL A 28 3.12 52.68 -14.86
C VAL A 28 2.00 52.67 -15.90
N GLU A 29 2.36 53.05 -17.14
CA GLU A 29 1.50 53.00 -18.33
C GLU A 29 1.21 51.54 -18.74
N GLY A 30 -0.05 51.26 -19.10
CA GLY A 30 -0.47 50.03 -19.77
C GLY A 30 -0.12 50.02 -21.27
N PRO A 31 -0.46 48.94 -22.00
CA PRO A 31 -1.73 49.02 -22.74
C PRO A 31 -2.58 47.72 -22.79
N THR A 32 -3.88 47.94 -22.54
CA THR A 32 -5.12 47.47 -23.22
C THR A 32 -5.28 46.06 -23.83
N LEU A 33 -6.26 45.35 -23.25
CA LEU A 33 -7.46 44.71 -23.84
C LEU A 33 -7.32 43.76 -25.04
N ASP A 34 -7.78 42.51 -24.88
CA ASP A 34 -8.98 42.08 -25.59
C ASP A 34 -9.70 40.91 -24.89
N THR A 35 -11.03 40.98 -24.85
CA THR A 35 -11.94 39.98 -24.25
C THR A 35 -12.82 39.45 -25.36
N THR A 36 -12.65 38.20 -25.77
CA THR A 36 -13.52 37.57 -26.77
C THR A 36 -14.52 36.64 -26.09
N THR A 37 -15.75 37.11 -26.02
CA THR A 37 -16.99 36.36 -25.80
C THR A 37 -17.32 35.52 -27.03
N PHE A 38 -17.69 34.25 -26.80
CA PHE A 38 -18.27 33.35 -27.80
C PHE A 38 -19.73 33.71 -28.06
N ASP A 39 -20.09 33.89 -29.33
CA ASP A 39 -21.48 33.91 -29.81
C ASP A 39 -21.58 32.90 -30.97
N VAL A 40 -22.68 32.16 -31.00
CA VAL A 40 -22.95 31.03 -31.91
C VAL A 40 -24.03 31.45 -32.88
N SER A 41 -23.69 31.47 -34.17
CA SER A 41 -24.66 31.58 -35.26
C SER A 41 -24.58 30.38 -36.19
N HIS A 42 -25.76 29.80 -36.42
CA HIS A 42 -26.08 28.84 -37.48
C HIS A 42 -25.98 29.52 -38.86
N ASP A 43 -25.53 28.83 -39.90
CA ASP A 43 -26.37 28.20 -40.95
C ASP A 43 -25.51 27.70 -42.13
N ASP A 44 -26.14 26.89 -42.99
CA ASP A 44 -25.75 26.44 -44.34
C ASP A 44 -24.77 25.26 -44.46
N THR A 45 -25.28 24.05 -44.74
CA THR A 45 -25.69 23.51 -46.05
C THR A 45 -24.51 23.33 -47.01
N ASP A 46 -24.11 22.07 -47.21
CA ASP A 46 -23.66 21.59 -48.52
C ASP A 46 -23.84 20.08 -48.62
N ALA A 47 -24.59 19.70 -49.66
CA ALA A 47 -24.88 18.36 -50.10
C ALA A 47 -23.79 17.90 -51.08
N TYR A 48 -23.30 16.67 -50.93
CA TYR A 48 -22.78 15.88 -52.05
C TYR A 48 -23.09 14.39 -51.86
N ASP A 49 -23.73 13.83 -52.88
CA ASP A 49 -24.01 12.42 -53.16
C ASP A 49 -22.75 11.53 -53.10
N ASP A 50 -22.89 10.29 -52.63
CA ASP A 50 -22.61 9.12 -53.49
C ASP A 50 -23.30 7.85 -52.95
N ALA A 51 -23.69 7.00 -53.88
CA ALA A 51 -24.64 5.93 -53.73
C ALA A 51 -24.01 4.56 -53.41
N SER A 52 -24.82 3.74 -52.75
CA SER A 52 -25.00 2.30 -53.03
C SER A 52 -23.91 1.28 -52.67
N THR A 53 -24.17 0.53 -51.59
CA THR A 53 -24.59 -0.91 -51.57
C THR A 53 -23.85 -1.85 -50.62
N SER A 54 -24.66 -2.71 -49.98
CA SER A 54 -24.34 -3.96 -49.25
C SER A 54 -23.65 -3.78 -47.89
N ASP A 55 -23.92 -4.55 -46.83
CA ASP A 55 -24.60 -5.83 -46.69
C ASP A 55 -25.15 -5.98 -45.26
N ALA A 56 -26.06 -6.94 -45.10
CA ALA A 56 -26.93 -7.13 -43.96
C ALA A 56 -26.30 -7.89 -42.77
N THR A 57 -26.91 -7.69 -41.59
CA THR A 57 -27.07 -8.68 -40.48
C THR A 57 -25.79 -9.08 -39.70
N THR A 58 -25.78 -9.31 -38.38
CA THR A 58 -26.82 -9.64 -37.41
C THR A 58 -26.23 -9.50 -36.01
N ASP A 59 -27.01 -8.94 -35.10
CA ASP A 59 -26.77 -8.93 -33.66
C ASP A 59 -27.15 -10.31 -33.09
N ALA A 60 -26.17 -11.09 -32.63
CA ALA A 60 -26.38 -12.41 -32.04
C ALA A 60 -26.45 -12.29 -30.52
N SER A 61 -27.67 -12.32 -30.00
CA SER A 61 -28.00 -12.28 -28.58
C SER A 61 -27.42 -13.49 -27.83
N LEU A 62 -26.80 -13.22 -26.68
CA LEU A 62 -26.08 -14.17 -25.81
C LEU A 62 -26.94 -15.34 -25.28
N SER A 63 -28.25 -15.33 -25.54
CA SER A 63 -29.19 -16.38 -25.16
C SER A 63 -29.03 -17.67 -25.98
N ASP A 64 -28.53 -17.60 -27.22
CA ASP A 64 -28.41 -18.78 -28.10
C ASP A 64 -27.18 -19.65 -27.82
N LEU A 65 -26.12 -19.09 -27.21
CA LEU A 65 -24.93 -19.85 -26.81
C LEU A 65 -25.17 -20.74 -25.58
N ALA A 66 -26.10 -20.38 -24.69
CA ALA A 66 -26.41 -21.17 -23.49
C ALA A 66 -27.16 -22.47 -23.81
N ASN A 67 -27.91 -22.51 -24.91
CA ASN A 67 -28.62 -23.72 -25.35
C ASN A 67 -27.71 -24.71 -26.10
N SER A 68 -26.61 -24.25 -26.70
CA SER A 68 -25.69 -25.09 -27.49
C SER A 68 -24.86 -26.09 -26.65
N LEU A 69 -24.73 -25.87 -25.34
CA LEU A 69 -23.95 -26.77 -24.45
C LEU A 69 -24.77 -27.90 -23.81
N ARG A 70 -26.09 -27.92 -23.98
CA ARG A 70 -26.94 -29.02 -23.46
C ARG A 70 -27.11 -30.20 -24.42
N GLU A 71 -26.79 -30.04 -25.70
CA GLU A 71 -27.04 -31.09 -26.71
C GLU A 71 -25.79 -31.88 -27.12
N ARG A 72 -24.62 -31.63 -26.52
CA ARG A 72 -23.36 -32.27 -26.93
C ARG A 72 -22.87 -33.31 -25.90
N ARG A 73 -23.59 -34.42 -25.79
CA ARG A 73 -23.10 -35.66 -25.15
C ARG A 73 -23.02 -36.78 -26.21
N PRO A 74 -21.84 -37.37 -26.49
CA PRO A 74 -21.74 -38.38 -27.53
C PRO A 74 -22.25 -39.75 -27.03
N ARG A 75 -23.01 -40.42 -27.91
CA ARG A 75 -23.42 -41.83 -27.83
C ARG A 75 -22.37 -42.71 -28.53
N GLY A 76 -21.86 -43.72 -27.83
CA GLY A 76 -21.36 -44.98 -28.37
C GLY A 76 -21.82 -46.06 -27.38
N GLY A 77 -22.48 -47.16 -27.75
CA GLY A 77 -22.16 -48.11 -28.82
C GLY A 77 -21.90 -49.44 -28.10
N GLU A 78 -22.90 -50.32 -28.11
CA GLU A 78 -23.00 -51.55 -27.30
C GLU A 78 -22.02 -52.64 -27.74
N SER A 79 -21.50 -53.43 -26.79
CA SER A 79 -21.22 -54.87 -26.98
C SER A 79 -21.13 -55.58 -25.63
N GLU A 80 -21.97 -56.61 -25.46
CA GLU A 80 -22.05 -57.50 -24.31
C GLU A 80 -20.81 -58.40 -24.17
N VAL A 81 -20.27 -58.56 -22.95
CA VAL A 81 -19.64 -59.80 -22.45
C VAL A 81 -19.89 -59.92 -20.95
N ALA A 82 -20.44 -61.06 -20.55
CA ALA A 82 -20.73 -61.45 -19.17
C ALA A 82 -19.48 -61.57 -18.29
N GLY A 83 -19.59 -61.18 -17.02
CA GLY A 83 -18.55 -61.37 -16.02
C GLY A 83 -18.98 -60.91 -14.64
N ASP A 84 -19.45 -61.87 -13.85
CA ASP A 84 -19.66 -61.81 -12.40
C ASP A 84 -18.54 -61.07 -11.66
N ARG A 85 -18.90 -60.06 -10.85
CA ARG A 85 -18.19 -59.70 -9.62
C ARG A 85 -18.97 -58.71 -8.75
N THR A 86 -19.50 -59.26 -7.67
CA THR A 86 -19.94 -58.60 -6.43
C THR A 86 -19.20 -57.30 -6.08
N THR A 87 -19.93 -56.19 -5.97
CA THR A 87 -19.43 -54.96 -5.35
C THR A 87 -20.43 -54.48 -4.30
N ARG A 88 -20.00 -54.59 -3.03
CA ARG A 88 -20.61 -54.07 -1.81
C ARG A 88 -20.65 -52.54 -1.87
N ASP A 89 -21.81 -51.96 -1.63
CA ASP A 89 -22.15 -51.24 -0.39
C ASP A 89 -21.21 -50.07 -0.08
N TRP A 90 -21.68 -48.85 -0.39
CA TRP A 90 -21.09 -47.59 0.05
C TRP A 90 -22.21 -46.63 0.46
N ASN A 91 -22.80 -46.92 1.62
CA ASN A 91 -23.47 -45.90 2.43
C ASN A 91 -22.40 -45.14 3.22
N PHE A 92 -22.07 -43.93 2.79
CA PHE A 92 -21.11 -43.07 3.48
C PHE A 92 -21.87 -41.98 4.24
N VAL A 93 -22.25 -42.31 5.47
CA VAL A 93 -22.34 -41.33 6.56
C VAL A 93 -20.92 -41.26 7.13
N HIS A 94 -20.24 -40.13 6.99
CA HIS A 94 -18.99 -39.91 7.71
C HIS A 94 -19.23 -39.02 8.91
N ASP A 95 -19.13 -39.67 10.07
CA ASP A 95 -18.98 -39.11 11.39
C ASP A 95 -17.83 -38.09 11.41
N ILE A 96 -18.24 -36.84 11.59
CA ILE A 96 -17.45 -35.74 12.12
C ILE A 96 -17.18 -35.98 13.62
N ASN A 97 -16.21 -36.83 13.95
CA ASN A 97 -15.31 -36.59 15.09
C ASN A 97 -14.22 -37.67 15.18
N SER A 98 -13.02 -37.33 14.75
CA SER A 98 -11.78 -37.87 15.31
C SER A 98 -10.70 -36.85 15.00
N THR A 99 -10.49 -35.99 15.99
CA THR A 99 -9.42 -35.02 16.11
C THR A 99 -8.05 -35.69 15.99
N GLU A 100 -7.45 -35.59 14.81
CA GLU A 100 -6.02 -35.41 14.66
C GLU A 100 -5.83 -34.13 13.85
N ARG A 101 -5.98 -33.00 14.55
CA ARG A 101 -5.42 -31.73 14.08
C ARG A 101 -3.92 -31.97 14.06
N GLU A 102 -3.34 -32.13 12.89
CA GLU A 102 -1.93 -31.84 12.70
C GLU A 102 -1.74 -30.41 13.20
N SER A 103 -1.09 -30.32 14.35
CA SER A 103 -0.61 -29.08 14.92
C SER A 103 0.23 -28.42 13.83
N SER A 104 -0.32 -27.40 13.17
CA SER A 104 0.45 -26.40 12.44
C SER A 104 1.53 -25.94 13.41
N GLY A 105 2.72 -26.50 13.27
CA GLY A 105 3.83 -26.21 14.15
C GLY A 105 4.05 -24.72 14.09
N THR A 106 3.87 -24.03 15.21
CA THR A 106 4.37 -22.68 15.35
C THR A 106 5.88 -22.81 15.15
N VAL A 107 6.37 -22.49 13.96
CA VAL A 107 7.80 -22.30 13.70
C VAL A 107 8.20 -21.13 14.58
N ASP A 108 8.61 -21.42 15.81
CA ASP A 108 9.07 -20.40 16.73
C ASP A 108 10.29 -19.77 16.09
N VAL A 109 10.12 -18.51 15.68
CA VAL A 109 11.25 -17.67 15.30
C VAL A 109 12.15 -17.67 16.54
N ASP A 110 13.39 -18.15 16.36
CA ASP A 110 14.27 -18.47 17.48
C ASP A 110 14.32 -17.30 18.50
N SER A 111 14.55 -17.61 19.78
CA SER A 111 14.70 -16.57 20.81
C SER A 111 15.81 -15.56 20.45
N GLY A 112 16.77 -15.95 19.59
CA GLY A 112 17.77 -15.07 18.99
C GLY A 112 17.22 -14.03 18.02
N ALA A 113 16.15 -14.32 17.27
CA ALA A 113 15.52 -13.36 16.37
C ALA A 113 14.93 -12.16 17.13
N GLY A 114 14.46 -12.38 18.35
CA GLY A 114 14.04 -11.29 19.22
C GLY A 114 15.19 -10.33 19.52
N ALA A 115 16.33 -10.87 19.95
CA ALA A 115 17.51 -10.05 20.24
C ALA A 115 18.08 -9.35 18.99
N VAL A 116 17.90 -9.92 17.79
CA VAL A 116 18.28 -9.26 16.53
C VAL A 116 17.34 -8.10 16.21
N LEU A 117 16.03 -8.29 16.37
CA LEU A 117 15.04 -7.25 16.08
C LEU A 117 15.07 -6.09 17.08
N ASP A 118 15.40 -6.37 18.34
CA ASP A 118 15.55 -5.34 19.37
C ASP A 118 16.80 -4.45 19.10
N GLN A 119 17.67 -4.82 18.15
CA GLN A 119 18.81 -3.98 17.72
C GLN A 119 18.45 -2.96 16.62
N VAL A 120 17.29 -3.09 15.98
CA VAL A 120 16.90 -2.29 14.79
C VAL A 120 15.72 -1.35 15.03
N GLU A 121 15.41 -1.06 16.29
CA GLU A 121 14.15 -0.43 16.74
C GLU A 121 13.86 0.98 16.16
N ASP A 122 14.88 1.71 15.68
CA ASP A 122 14.75 3.07 15.16
C ASP A 122 15.14 3.23 13.67
N GLU A 123 15.36 2.12 12.96
CA GLU A 123 16.06 2.10 11.69
C GLU A 123 15.19 1.67 10.49
N THR A 124 15.67 1.94 9.27
CA THR A 124 15.09 1.33 8.08
C THR A 124 15.67 -0.06 7.89
N THR A 125 14.81 -1.09 7.97
CA THR A 125 15.22 -2.50 7.94
C THR A 125 14.80 -3.19 6.64
N LEU A 126 15.68 -4.01 6.06
CA LEU A 126 15.33 -4.92 4.98
C LEU A 126 15.17 -6.35 5.53
N LEU A 127 13.99 -6.93 5.39
CA LEU A 127 13.73 -8.34 5.64
C LEU A 127 13.97 -9.11 4.34
N VAL A 128 14.92 -10.03 4.36
CA VAL A 128 15.32 -10.84 3.22
C VAL A 128 15.04 -12.30 3.51
N GLY A 129 14.02 -12.86 2.86
CA GLY A 129 13.64 -14.24 3.06
C GLY A 129 12.39 -14.61 2.27
N PRO A 130 12.02 -15.90 2.24
CA PRO A 130 10.80 -16.33 1.56
C PRO A 130 9.57 -15.78 2.29
N GLY A 131 8.54 -15.40 1.54
CA GLY A 131 7.24 -15.08 2.12
C GLY A 131 6.65 -16.27 2.89
N GLY A 132 5.80 -15.99 3.87
CA GLY A 132 5.09 -17.02 4.64
C GLY A 132 5.07 -16.74 6.14
N PRO A 133 4.84 -17.77 6.98
CA PRO A 133 4.57 -17.57 8.41
C PRO A 133 5.72 -16.94 9.22
N VAL A 134 6.98 -17.15 8.80
CA VAL A 134 8.14 -16.52 9.47
C VAL A 134 8.18 -15.03 9.14
N ASP A 135 8.04 -14.68 7.86
CA ASP A 135 7.98 -13.30 7.37
C ASP A 135 6.86 -12.49 8.05
N ASP A 136 5.69 -13.11 8.16
CA ASP A 136 4.53 -12.57 8.85
C ASP A 136 4.80 -12.25 10.33
N ARG A 137 5.45 -13.17 11.05
CA ARG A 137 5.79 -12.98 12.47
C ARG A 137 6.81 -11.86 12.67
N LEU A 138 7.78 -11.75 11.76
CA LEU A 138 8.78 -10.68 11.77
C LEU A 138 8.10 -9.32 11.51
N CYS A 139 7.18 -9.25 10.53
CA CYS A 139 6.36 -8.08 10.25
C CYS A 139 5.53 -7.66 11.47
N GLU A 140 4.78 -8.61 12.07
CA GLU A 140 3.98 -8.37 13.27
C GLU A 140 4.83 -7.81 14.42
N ARG A 141 6.02 -8.36 14.64
CA ARG A 141 6.92 -7.89 15.69
C ARG A 141 7.45 -6.48 15.41
N LEU A 142 7.87 -6.19 14.18
CA LEU A 142 8.38 -4.85 13.80
C LEU A 142 7.28 -3.78 13.78
N MET A 143 6.02 -4.17 13.55
CA MET A 143 4.86 -3.27 13.58
C MET A 143 4.22 -3.15 14.96
N SER A 144 4.60 -4.00 15.91
CA SER A 144 4.04 -3.98 17.26
C SER A 144 4.51 -2.73 18.01
N PRO A 145 3.62 -2.05 18.73
CA PRO A 145 3.98 -0.91 19.54
C PRO A 145 4.84 -1.35 20.74
N GLU A 146 5.89 -0.60 21.04
CA GLU A 146 6.77 -0.84 22.20
C GLU A 146 6.06 -0.66 23.55
N SER A 147 5.00 0.16 23.56
CA SER A 147 4.17 0.39 24.73
C SER A 147 2.70 0.29 24.38
N THR A 148 1.94 -0.35 25.26
CA THR A 148 0.47 -0.43 25.17
C THR A 148 -0.23 0.85 25.65
N VAL A 149 0.53 1.81 26.18
CA VAL A 149 0.02 3.04 26.81
C VAL A 149 0.10 4.24 25.88
N THR A 150 1.01 4.22 24.90
CA THR A 150 1.16 5.27 23.90
C THR A 150 0.41 4.92 22.63
N ASN A 151 -0.30 5.90 22.06
CA ASN A 151 -0.86 5.76 20.72
C ASN A 151 0.24 5.38 19.73
N HIS A 152 -0.10 4.57 18.74
CA HIS A 152 0.80 4.15 17.67
C HIS A 152 0.12 4.25 16.31
N HIS A 153 0.86 4.68 15.30
CA HIS A 153 0.38 4.75 13.93
C HIS A 153 1.03 3.66 13.07
N GLN A 154 0.23 2.96 12.27
CA GLN A 154 0.70 1.89 11.39
C GLN A 154 0.33 2.17 9.93
N LEU A 155 1.34 2.24 9.06
CA LEU A 155 1.14 2.33 7.62
C LEU A 155 1.59 1.04 6.94
N VAL A 156 0.69 0.41 6.21
CA VAL A 156 1.02 -0.70 5.30
C VAL A 156 1.03 -0.16 3.87
N ILE A 157 2.08 -0.44 3.13
CA ILE A 157 2.18 -0.20 1.69
C ILE A 157 2.21 -1.56 1.02
N SER A 158 1.11 -1.94 0.38
CA SER A 158 0.99 -3.22 -0.33
C SER A 158 1.20 -3.04 -1.83
N VAL A 159 1.85 -4.03 -2.45
CA VAL A 159 2.08 -4.04 -3.90
C VAL A 159 1.62 -5.37 -4.48
N ASP A 160 0.58 -5.35 -5.31
CA ASP A 160 -0.04 -6.53 -5.95
C ASP A 160 -0.35 -7.69 -4.98
N VAL A 161 -0.72 -7.35 -3.73
CA VAL A 161 -1.16 -8.31 -2.72
C VAL A 161 -2.68 -8.45 -2.80
N PRO A 162 -3.25 -9.67 -2.87
CA PRO A 162 -4.70 -9.84 -2.90
C PRO A 162 -5.41 -9.21 -1.68
N PRO A 163 -6.63 -8.66 -1.85
CA PRO A 163 -7.37 -8.04 -0.75
C PRO A 163 -7.59 -8.94 0.47
N ALA A 164 -7.74 -10.25 0.28
CA ALA A 164 -7.90 -11.21 1.39
C ALA A 164 -6.66 -11.24 2.30
N GLU A 165 -5.48 -11.41 1.71
CA GLU A 165 -4.21 -11.46 2.43
C GLU A 165 -3.85 -10.11 3.07
N GLN A 166 -4.20 -9.01 2.39
CA GLN A 166 -4.03 -7.67 2.92
C GLN A 166 -4.93 -7.43 4.15
N ARG A 167 -6.19 -7.89 4.13
CA ARG A 167 -7.09 -7.83 5.29
C ARG A 167 -6.56 -8.66 6.44
N ASP A 168 -6.12 -9.89 6.18
CA ASP A 168 -5.54 -10.76 7.20
C ASP A 168 -4.32 -10.09 7.84
N THR A 169 -3.44 -9.49 7.03
CA THR A 169 -2.28 -8.72 7.51
C THR A 169 -2.71 -7.54 8.38
N LEU A 170 -3.61 -6.68 7.90
CA LEU A 170 -4.07 -5.53 8.67
C LEU A 170 -4.73 -5.92 10.00
N GLN A 171 -5.50 -7.01 10.02
CA GLN A 171 -6.12 -7.55 11.24
C GLN A 171 -5.08 -8.08 12.22
N ARG A 172 -4.05 -8.80 11.76
CA ARG A 172 -2.95 -9.29 12.60
C ARG A 172 -2.14 -8.16 13.23
N LEU A 173 -1.90 -7.10 12.49
CA LEU A 173 -1.14 -5.94 12.97
C LEU A 173 -1.92 -5.08 13.98
N ARG A 174 -3.25 -5.16 13.99
CA ARG A 174 -4.08 -4.36 14.90
C ARG A 174 -3.87 -4.80 16.34
N SER A 175 -3.52 -3.85 17.18
CA SER A 175 -3.52 -4.00 18.64
C SER A 175 -4.25 -2.82 19.29
N GLY A 176 -4.63 -2.96 20.57
CA GLY A 176 -5.38 -1.92 21.28
C GLY A 176 -4.67 -0.57 21.41
N ALA A 177 -3.35 -0.52 21.19
CA ALA A 177 -2.55 0.71 21.21
C ALA A 177 -2.42 1.37 19.81
N VAL A 178 -2.88 0.72 18.74
CA VAL A 178 -2.88 1.29 17.40
C VAL A 178 -4.03 2.29 17.29
N HIS A 179 -3.70 3.57 17.28
CA HIS A 179 -4.68 4.66 17.20
C HIS A 179 -5.14 4.93 15.77
N SER A 180 -4.24 4.78 14.78
CA SER A 180 -4.61 4.90 13.38
C SER A 180 -3.83 3.91 12.53
N GLN A 181 -4.54 3.31 11.58
CA GLN A 181 -3.97 2.40 10.60
C GLN A 181 -4.36 2.88 9.21
N ALA A 182 -3.38 2.94 8.30
CA ALA A 182 -3.61 3.29 6.90
C ALA A 182 -2.98 2.25 5.98
N LEU A 183 -3.57 2.14 4.80
CA LEU A 183 -3.15 1.23 3.74
C LEU A 183 -2.99 2.01 2.45
N VAL A 184 -1.80 1.96 1.85
CA VAL A 184 -1.58 2.37 0.47
C VAL A 184 -1.51 1.12 -0.38
N ASP A 185 -2.56 0.89 -1.18
CA ASP A 185 -2.67 -0.32 -2.00
C ASP A 185 -2.33 -0.05 -3.46
N ALA A 186 -1.17 -0.52 -3.91
CA ALA A 186 -0.74 -0.41 -5.29
C ALA A 186 -0.97 -1.70 -6.05
N GLN A 187 -1.91 -1.66 -7.00
CA GLN A 187 -2.52 -2.86 -7.55
C GLN A 187 -2.71 -2.79 -9.05
N SER A 188 -2.57 -3.94 -9.72
CA SER A 188 -2.84 -4.14 -11.14
C SER A 188 -4.25 -4.67 -11.41
N TYR A 189 -4.98 -5.08 -10.38
CA TYR A 189 -6.36 -5.58 -10.50
C TYR A 189 -7.40 -4.47 -10.32
N SER A 190 -8.57 -4.65 -10.94
CA SER A 190 -9.72 -3.79 -10.70
C SER A 190 -10.31 -4.10 -9.32
N VAL A 191 -10.18 -3.18 -8.37
CA VAL A 191 -10.92 -3.28 -7.11
C VAL A 191 -12.39 -3.03 -7.36
N SER A 192 -13.17 -4.08 -7.25
CA SER A 192 -14.61 -4.03 -7.02
C SER A 192 -14.91 -4.46 -5.57
N GLY A 193 -14.18 -3.89 -4.61
CA GLY A 193 -14.31 -4.19 -3.18
C GLY A 193 -14.92 -3.01 -2.43
N ASP A 194 -15.91 -3.30 -1.59
CA ASP A 194 -16.59 -2.31 -0.76
C ASP A 194 -15.65 -1.79 0.35
N VAL A 195 -15.68 -0.48 0.60
CA VAL A 195 -14.92 0.18 1.69
C VAL A 195 -15.27 -0.42 3.07
N ALA A 196 -16.42 -1.09 3.19
CA ALA A 196 -16.86 -1.79 4.39
C ALA A 196 -15.95 -2.96 4.81
N GLU A 197 -15.07 -3.44 3.93
CA GLU A 197 -14.19 -4.59 4.22
C GLU A 197 -12.96 -4.25 5.07
N TYR A 198 -12.65 -2.96 5.28
CA TYR A 198 -11.46 -2.50 6.00
C TYR A 198 -11.85 -1.61 7.19
N GLU A 199 -12.58 -2.18 8.16
CA GLU A 199 -13.07 -1.43 9.31
C GLU A 199 -11.93 -0.76 10.10
N GLY A 200 -12.03 0.56 10.26
CA GLY A 200 -11.03 1.36 10.98
C GLY A 200 -9.69 1.52 10.27
N VAL A 201 -9.57 1.19 8.98
CA VAL A 201 -8.37 1.42 8.15
C VAL A 201 -8.67 2.55 7.15
N GLU A 202 -7.77 3.52 7.01
CA GLU A 202 -7.80 4.45 5.88
C GLU A 202 -7.15 3.80 4.64
N VAL A 203 -7.96 3.41 3.65
CA VAL A 203 -7.46 2.75 2.42
C VAL A 203 -7.29 3.75 1.28
N MET A 204 -6.13 3.72 0.64
CA MET A 204 -5.72 4.63 -0.42
C MET A 204 -5.18 3.85 -1.62
N ASN A 205 -6.00 3.74 -2.67
CA ASN A 205 -5.65 2.94 -3.84
C ASN A 205 -4.74 3.68 -4.83
N VAL A 206 -3.81 2.93 -5.43
CA VAL A 206 -2.98 3.30 -6.57
C VAL A 206 -3.28 2.33 -7.71
N ALA A 207 -3.85 2.86 -8.80
CA ALA A 207 -4.32 2.06 -9.94
C ALA A 207 -3.22 1.31 -10.72
N SER A 208 -1.94 1.55 -10.38
CA SER A 208 -0.83 0.81 -10.97
C SER A 208 0.34 0.74 -9.98
N PRO A 209 0.91 -0.45 -9.74
CA PRO A 209 2.15 -0.63 -8.97
C PRO A 209 3.34 0.13 -9.57
N ARG A 210 3.29 0.41 -10.88
CA ARG A 210 4.33 1.14 -11.62
C ARG A 210 4.33 2.64 -11.33
N ASP A 211 3.27 3.19 -10.73
CA ASP A 211 3.17 4.61 -10.39
C ASP A 211 3.84 4.91 -9.04
N LEU A 212 5.18 4.76 -9.01
CA LEU A 212 6.03 5.09 -7.86
C LEU A 212 5.78 6.51 -7.33
N ARG A 213 5.46 7.45 -8.23
CA ARG A 213 5.16 8.83 -7.85
C ARG A 213 3.88 8.88 -7.02
N ARG A 214 2.82 8.20 -7.44
CA ARG A 214 1.56 8.16 -6.69
C ARG A 214 1.71 7.44 -5.36
N ILE A 215 2.41 6.30 -5.32
CA ILE A 215 2.75 5.61 -4.06
C ILE A 215 3.43 6.59 -3.10
N GLY A 216 4.51 7.24 -3.55
CA GLY A 216 5.25 8.20 -2.72
C GLY A 216 4.41 9.39 -2.25
N ILE A 217 3.54 9.95 -3.10
CA ILE A 217 2.63 11.05 -2.72
C ILE A 217 1.68 10.61 -1.61
N LEU A 218 1.08 9.43 -1.73
CA LEU A 218 0.11 8.92 -0.77
C LEU A 218 0.78 8.58 0.56
N THR A 219 1.93 7.93 0.55
CA THR A 219 2.73 7.71 1.76
C THR A 219 3.06 9.03 2.44
N THR A 220 3.52 10.03 1.70
CA THR A 220 3.87 11.34 2.28
C THR A 220 2.65 12.07 2.85
N LYS A 221 1.48 11.92 2.22
CA LYS A 221 0.22 12.47 2.72
C LYS A 221 -0.15 11.86 4.07
N VAL A 222 -0.02 10.53 4.21
CA VAL A 222 -0.24 9.83 5.49
C VAL A 222 0.74 10.32 6.55
N LEU A 223 2.04 10.34 6.24
CA LEU A 223 3.08 10.79 7.18
C LEU A 223 2.87 12.24 7.63
N SER A 224 2.48 13.12 6.70
CA SER A 224 2.19 14.53 7.04
C SER A 224 0.95 14.68 7.92
N LYS A 225 -0.03 13.78 7.76
CA LYS A 225 -1.26 13.75 8.57
C LYS A 225 -0.97 13.28 10.00
N TRP A 226 -0.04 12.35 10.18
CA TRP A 226 0.32 11.75 11.48
C TRP A 226 1.48 12.45 12.19
N ASN A 227 1.79 13.70 11.84
CA ASN A 227 2.89 14.46 12.43
C ASN A 227 2.59 14.95 13.87
N ASP A 228 1.90 14.11 14.65
CA ASP A 228 1.57 14.33 16.04
C ASP A 228 2.82 14.08 16.89
N ALA A 229 3.22 15.09 17.66
CA ALA A 229 4.44 15.01 18.46
C ALA A 229 4.36 13.85 19.47
N GLY A 230 5.33 12.93 19.40
CA GLY A 230 5.47 11.83 20.35
C GLY A 230 4.61 10.60 20.07
N VAL A 231 3.92 10.53 18.93
CA VAL A 231 3.21 9.30 18.49
C VAL A 231 4.09 8.53 17.49
N PRO A 232 4.61 7.34 17.83
CA PRO A 232 5.49 6.60 16.94
C PRO A 232 4.75 6.10 15.69
N ILE A 233 5.47 6.04 14.57
CA ILE A 233 4.96 5.58 13.26
C ILE A 233 5.76 4.35 12.82
N SER A 234 5.09 3.21 12.65
CA SER A 234 5.67 2.01 12.00
C SER A 234 5.14 1.82 10.59
N ILE A 235 6.04 1.49 9.67
CA ILE A 235 5.72 1.32 8.26
C ILE A 235 6.15 -0.08 7.79
N CYS A 236 5.25 -0.80 7.15
CA CYS A 236 5.53 -2.03 6.43
C CYS A 236 5.42 -1.79 4.93
N PHE A 237 6.46 -2.13 4.17
CA PHE A 237 6.42 -2.16 2.71
C PHE A 237 6.44 -3.62 2.22
N HIS A 238 5.28 -4.12 1.78
CA HIS A 238 5.09 -5.53 1.42
C HIS A 238 4.50 -5.69 0.00
N SER A 239 5.26 -6.11 -1.01
CA SER A 239 6.69 -6.43 -0.99
C SER A 239 7.46 -5.62 -2.02
N LEU A 240 8.75 -5.43 -1.73
CA LEU A 240 9.71 -4.86 -2.67
C LEU A 240 9.87 -5.76 -3.90
N SER A 241 9.75 -7.09 -3.74
CA SER A 241 9.79 -8.03 -4.87
C SER A 241 8.66 -7.81 -5.87
N ASN A 242 7.42 -7.64 -5.39
CA ASN A 242 6.30 -7.33 -6.27
C ASN A 242 6.50 -5.98 -6.98
N LEU A 243 7.06 -4.98 -6.29
CA LEU A 243 7.39 -3.69 -6.91
C LEU A 243 8.46 -3.81 -7.99
N LEU A 244 9.52 -4.57 -7.73
CA LEU A 244 10.61 -4.81 -8.68
C LEU A 244 10.09 -5.49 -9.95
N ASP A 245 9.30 -6.54 -9.80
CA ASP A 245 8.69 -7.27 -10.91
C ASP A 245 7.74 -6.38 -11.70
N ALA A 246 6.90 -5.62 -10.99
CA ALA A 246 5.93 -4.74 -11.64
C ALA A 246 6.60 -3.60 -12.40
N VAL A 247 7.71 -3.02 -11.91
CA VAL A 247 8.40 -1.89 -12.55
C VAL A 247 9.37 -2.36 -13.64
N GLY A 248 10.13 -3.43 -13.39
CA GLY A 248 11.14 -3.96 -14.31
C GLY A 248 12.39 -3.07 -14.48
N ASP A 249 12.64 -2.17 -13.53
CA ASP A 249 13.81 -1.26 -13.52
C ASP A 249 14.32 -1.08 -12.08
N THR A 250 15.31 -1.88 -11.71
CA THR A 250 15.97 -1.88 -10.40
C THR A 250 16.47 -0.49 -10.00
N GLN A 251 17.06 0.26 -10.92
CA GLN A 251 17.62 1.58 -10.64
C GLN A 251 16.53 2.61 -10.37
N ARG A 252 15.40 2.51 -11.06
CA ARG A 252 14.25 3.36 -10.80
C ARG A 252 13.62 3.08 -9.43
N VAL A 253 13.50 1.81 -9.05
CA VAL A 253 13.02 1.41 -7.71
C VAL A 253 13.98 1.88 -6.63
N PHE A 254 15.29 1.70 -6.82
CA PHE A 254 16.33 2.16 -5.90
C PHE A 254 16.23 3.66 -5.62
N ARG A 255 16.12 4.50 -6.67
CA ARG A 255 15.96 5.95 -6.52
C ARG A 255 14.68 6.32 -5.78
N PHE A 256 13.59 5.60 -6.04
CA PHE A 256 12.32 5.82 -5.36
C PHE A 256 12.45 5.52 -3.85
N LEU A 257 13.02 4.37 -3.47
CA LEU A 257 13.23 4.01 -2.07
C LEU A 257 14.15 5.01 -1.36
N HIS A 258 15.24 5.44 -2.01
CA HIS A 258 16.13 6.44 -1.45
C HIS A 258 15.40 7.75 -1.07
N ILE A 259 14.52 8.23 -1.95
CA ILE A 259 13.68 9.42 -1.66
C ILE A 259 12.67 9.12 -0.56
N LEU A 260 12.05 7.92 -0.59
CA LEU A 260 11.05 7.51 0.39
C LEU A 260 11.66 7.42 1.80
N HIS A 261 12.84 6.84 1.96
CA HIS A 261 13.56 6.76 3.24
C HIS A 261 13.75 8.14 3.86
N GLY A 262 14.17 9.13 3.05
CA GLY A 262 14.31 10.51 3.53
C GLY A 262 13.01 11.10 4.09
N ARG A 263 11.86 10.76 3.50
CA ARG A 263 10.54 11.23 3.96
C ARG A 263 10.07 10.51 5.22
N ILE A 264 10.34 9.21 5.31
CA ILE A 264 10.05 8.39 6.49
C ILE A 264 10.83 8.91 7.69
N ARG A 265 12.15 9.10 7.52
CA ARG A 265 13.02 9.66 8.57
C ARG A 265 12.60 11.06 9.00
N ALA A 266 12.22 11.92 8.05
CA ALA A 266 11.74 13.28 8.36
C ALA A 266 10.45 13.29 9.19
N ALA A 267 9.63 12.23 9.10
CA ALA A 267 8.43 12.05 9.90
C ALA A 267 8.68 11.31 11.23
N GLY A 268 9.94 10.94 11.54
CA GLY A 268 10.26 10.14 12.72
C GLY A 268 9.68 8.72 12.68
N GLY A 269 9.39 8.20 11.48
CA GLY A 269 8.87 6.85 11.32
C GLY A 269 9.98 5.82 11.18
N ARG A 270 9.71 4.61 11.67
CA ARG A 270 10.50 3.41 11.39
C ARG A 270 9.85 2.59 10.28
N ALA A 271 10.65 1.91 9.48
CA ALA A 271 10.12 1.19 8.33
C ALA A 271 10.88 -0.11 8.08
N HIS A 272 10.14 -1.14 7.69
CA HIS A 272 10.73 -2.37 7.18
C HIS A 272 10.16 -2.73 5.81
N PHE A 273 11.00 -3.41 5.03
CA PHE A 273 10.73 -3.74 3.63
C PHE A 273 10.95 -5.23 3.42
N HIS A 274 10.05 -5.87 2.69
CA HIS A 274 10.09 -7.31 2.42
C HIS A 274 10.67 -7.60 1.04
N LEU A 275 11.72 -8.42 0.97
CA LEU A 275 12.36 -8.84 -0.27
C LEU A 275 12.51 -10.37 -0.28
N ASP A 276 11.93 -11.01 -1.29
CA ASP A 276 12.14 -12.43 -1.57
C ASP A 276 13.41 -12.63 -2.42
N PRO A 277 14.48 -13.20 -1.86
CA PRO A 277 15.74 -13.38 -2.58
C PRO A 277 15.64 -14.42 -3.70
N THR A 278 14.62 -15.26 -3.72
CA THR A 278 14.44 -16.30 -4.75
C THR A 278 13.89 -15.75 -6.06
N ARG A 279 13.30 -14.54 -6.04
CA ARG A 279 12.70 -13.87 -7.21
C ARG A 279 13.67 -12.97 -7.97
N HIS A 280 14.85 -12.72 -7.42
CA HIS A 280 15.83 -11.79 -8.00
C HIS A 280 17.22 -12.40 -8.01
N ASP A 281 18.07 -11.91 -8.91
CA ASP A 281 19.48 -12.29 -8.90
C ASP A 281 20.21 -11.70 -7.69
N GLU A 282 21.28 -12.35 -7.27
CA GLU A 282 22.07 -11.97 -6.09
C GLU A 282 22.63 -10.54 -6.19
N GLN A 283 22.97 -10.07 -7.39
CA GLN A 283 23.47 -8.72 -7.59
C GLN A 283 22.36 -7.68 -7.33
N THR A 284 21.13 -7.94 -7.77
CA THR A 284 19.96 -7.11 -7.46
C THR A 284 19.71 -7.07 -5.95
N VAL A 285 19.66 -8.23 -5.27
CA VAL A 285 19.44 -8.32 -3.82
C VAL A 285 20.46 -7.48 -3.04
N ARG A 286 21.76 -7.72 -3.31
CA ARG A 286 22.86 -6.99 -2.65
C ARG A 286 22.87 -5.49 -2.94
N THR A 287 22.37 -5.07 -4.11
CA THR A 287 22.25 -3.64 -4.42
C THR A 287 21.34 -2.94 -3.40
N PHE A 288 20.24 -3.59 -3.00
CA PHE A 288 19.29 -3.02 -2.06
C PHE A 288 19.82 -2.94 -0.63
N TYR A 289 20.75 -3.81 -0.22
CA TYR A 289 21.29 -3.79 1.15
C TYR A 289 21.86 -2.42 1.51
N SER A 290 22.51 -1.76 0.55
CA SER A 290 23.09 -0.43 0.73
C SER A 290 22.11 0.71 1.03
N LEU A 291 20.79 0.49 0.88
CA LEU A 291 19.76 1.49 1.18
C LEU A 291 19.25 1.44 2.61
N PHE A 292 19.46 0.33 3.31
CA PHE A 292 18.90 0.07 4.62
C PHE A 292 19.98 0.19 5.68
N ASP A 293 19.57 0.60 6.87
CA ASP A 293 20.47 0.71 8.01
C ASP A 293 20.79 -0.68 8.58
N ALA A 294 19.81 -1.59 8.47
CA ALA A 294 19.94 -2.99 8.86
C ALA A 294 19.36 -3.94 7.81
N VAL A 295 19.98 -5.11 7.68
CA VAL A 295 19.50 -6.20 6.84
C VAL A 295 19.35 -7.46 7.69
N VAL A 296 18.14 -7.99 7.71
CA VAL A 296 17.79 -9.21 8.45
C VAL A 296 17.48 -10.30 7.42
N GLU A 297 18.36 -11.28 7.33
CA GLU A 297 18.14 -12.48 6.52
C GLU A 297 17.43 -13.54 7.38
N PHE A 298 16.42 -14.20 6.80
CA PHE A 298 15.71 -15.28 7.47
C PHE A 298 15.31 -16.39 6.50
N ASP A 299 15.21 -17.60 7.03
CA ASP A 299 14.79 -18.79 6.29
C ASP A 299 13.43 -19.32 6.77
N ALA A 300 12.83 -20.21 5.96
CA ALA A 300 11.55 -20.83 6.28
C ALA A 300 11.58 -21.71 7.54
N ASP A 301 12.76 -22.08 8.03
CA ASP A 301 12.95 -22.83 9.27
C ASP A 301 12.95 -21.95 10.54
N GLY A 302 12.86 -20.62 10.37
CA GLY A 302 12.85 -19.66 11.47
C GLY A 302 14.23 -19.19 11.92
N SER A 303 15.29 -19.59 11.24
CA SER A 303 16.62 -19.02 11.46
C SER A 303 16.66 -17.56 10.99
N VAL A 304 17.33 -16.70 11.75
CA VAL A 304 17.41 -15.25 11.52
C VAL A 304 18.84 -14.77 11.77
N THR A 305 19.36 -13.94 10.88
CA THR A 305 20.70 -13.35 10.99
C THR A 305 20.69 -11.87 10.62
N LEU A 306 21.57 -11.10 11.26
CA LEU A 306 21.82 -9.68 10.95
C LEU A 306 23.09 -9.58 10.11
N VAL A 307 23.03 -8.87 8.99
CA VAL A 307 24.12 -8.75 7.99
C VAL A 307 24.75 -7.36 7.97
#